data_AF-A0A7S0Q9E1-F1
#
_entry.id   AF-A0A7S0Q9E1-F1
#
_cell.length_a   1.000
_cell.length_b   1.000
_cell.length_c   1.000
_cell.angle_alpha   90.00
_cell.angle_beta   90.00
_cell.angle_gamma   90.00
#
_symmetry.space_group_name_H-M   'P 1'
#
loop_
_entity.id
_entity.type
_entity.pdbx_description
1 polymer ?
#
loop_
_entity_poly.entity_id
_entity_poly.type
_entity_poly.pdbx_seq_one_letter_code
_entity_poly.pdbx_strand_id
1 'polypeptide(L)'
;MGTYGAHVELQRMGCVALSRMLVGNAELAERVVAVGGASAVAVAMNTHGSDLETQLWGCGALSGITTGDSSLCTEAVVLAGGASAAVAA
;
A
#
# COMPACT_ATOMS: atom_id res chain seq x y z
N MET A 1 -15.32 16.41 -9.14
CA MET A 1 -14.56 15.15 -9.15
C MET A 1 -14.57 14.62 -7.73
N GLY A 2 -15.40 13.61 -7.48
CA GLY A 2 -15.87 13.23 -6.15
C GLY A 2 -14.78 12.66 -5.25
N THR A 3 -14.94 12.91 -3.97
CA THR A 3 -14.07 12.60 -2.83
C THR A 3 -14.01 11.10 -2.53
N TYR A 4 -13.40 10.30 -3.41
CA TYR A 4 -13.16 8.87 -3.11
C TYR A 4 -12.10 8.64 -2.03
N GLY A 5 -11.28 9.65 -1.71
CA GLY A 5 -10.31 9.59 -0.62
C GLY A 5 -10.90 9.60 0.80
N ALA A 6 -12.21 9.84 0.95
CA ALA A 6 -12.86 9.97 2.26
C ALA A 6 -13.56 8.69 2.77
N HIS A 7 -13.76 7.67 1.92
CA HIS A 7 -14.40 6.43 2.34
C HIS A 7 -13.34 5.42 2.82
N VAL A 8 -13.17 5.37 4.16
CA VAL A 8 -12.28 4.43 4.84
C VAL A 8 -12.48 2.98 4.38
N GLU A 9 -13.73 2.57 4.16
CA GLU A 9 -14.02 1.20 3.69
C GLU A 9 -13.49 0.92 2.29
N LEU A 10 -13.52 1.90 1.38
CA LEU A 10 -13.06 1.71 0.01
C LEU A 10 -11.51 1.66 -0.05
N GLN A 11 -10.86 2.53 0.73
CA GLN A 11 -9.41 2.53 0.90
C GLN A 11 -8.92 1.23 1.54
N ARG A 12 -9.58 0.80 2.62
CA ARG A 12 -9.34 -0.48 3.28
C ARG A 12 -9.49 -1.66 2.31
N MET A 13 -10.61 -1.73 1.58
CA MET A 13 -10.85 -2.80 0.61
C MET A 13 -9.80 -2.79 -0.51
N GLY A 14 -9.32 -1.62 -0.92
CA GLY A 14 -8.19 -1.47 -1.82
C GLY A 14 -6.90 -2.08 -1.26
N CYS A 15 -6.55 -1.76 -0.01
CA CYS A 15 -5.39 -2.34 0.68
C CYS A 15 -5.52 -3.87 0.82
N VAL A 16 -6.69 -4.37 1.19
CA VAL A 16 -6.98 -5.82 1.29
C VAL A 16 -6.80 -6.53 -0.05
N ALA A 17 -7.32 -5.93 -1.13
CA ALA A 17 -7.20 -6.49 -2.46
C ALA A 17 -5.73 -6.54 -2.90
N LEU A 18 -5.00 -5.43 -2.74
CA LEU A 18 -3.58 -5.36 -3.05
C LEU A 18 -2.76 -6.37 -2.24
N SER A 19 -2.95 -6.43 -0.92
CA SER A 19 -2.21 -7.37 -0.07
C SER A 19 -2.44 -8.82 -0.49
N ARG A 20 -3.66 -9.19 -0.90
CA ARG A 20 -3.96 -10.56 -1.35
C ARG A 20 -3.40 -10.85 -2.74
N MET A 21 -3.47 -9.89 -3.66
CA MET A 21 -3.00 -10.07 -5.03
C MET A 21 -1.48 -10.15 -5.13
N LEU A 22 -0.77 -9.46 -4.23
CA LEU A 22 0.70 -9.38 -4.22
C LEU A 22 1.37 -10.59 -3.55
N VAL A 23 0.65 -11.36 -2.74
CA VAL A 23 1.20 -12.57 -2.09
C VAL A 23 1.62 -13.57 -3.17
N GLY A 24 2.93 -13.81 -3.27
CA GLY A 24 3.51 -14.77 -4.21
C GLY A 24 3.58 -14.29 -5.65
N ASN A 25 3.37 -13.00 -5.94
CA ASN A 25 3.37 -12.47 -7.30
C ASN A 25 4.24 -11.21 -7.44
N ALA A 26 5.54 -11.41 -7.65
CA ALA A 26 6.53 -10.34 -7.77
C ALA A 26 6.34 -9.49 -9.05
N GLU A 27 5.94 -10.09 -10.17
CA GLU A 27 5.67 -9.33 -11.40
C GLU A 27 4.49 -8.36 -11.23
N LEU A 28 3.48 -8.77 -10.45
CA LEU A 28 2.37 -7.89 -10.12
C LEU A 28 2.82 -6.73 -9.22
N ALA A 29 3.76 -6.95 -8.31
CA ALA A 29 4.33 -5.88 -7.46
C ALA A 29 4.94 -4.77 -8.31
N GLU A 30 5.72 -5.09 -9.33
CA GLU A 30 6.30 -4.10 -10.23
C GLU A 30 5.23 -3.32 -11.01
N ARG A 31 4.18 -4.01 -11.46
CA ARG A 31 3.04 -3.35 -12.13
C ARG A 31 2.27 -2.42 -11.19
N VAL A 32 2.07 -2.83 -9.93
CA VAL A 32 1.41 -2.02 -8.90
C VAL A 32 2.25 -0.78 -8.60
N VAL A 33 3.56 -0.92 -8.51
CA VAL A 33 4.49 0.21 -8.33
C VAL A 33 4.46 1.15 -9.54
N ALA A 34 4.46 0.61 -10.77
CA ALA A 34 4.43 1.41 -11.99
C ALA A 34 3.19 2.30 -12.12
N VAL A 35 2.06 1.89 -11.53
CA VAL A 35 0.82 2.70 -11.49
C VAL A 35 0.69 3.57 -10.23
N GLY A 36 1.72 3.65 -9.39
CA GLY A 36 1.73 4.46 -8.16
C GLY A 36 1.01 3.83 -6.97
N GLY A 37 0.80 2.50 -6.97
CA GLY A 37 0.10 1.79 -5.91
C GLY A 37 0.75 1.91 -4.53
N ALA A 38 2.09 1.95 -4.46
CA ALA A 38 2.80 2.16 -3.20
C ALA A 38 2.44 3.51 -2.55
N SER A 39 2.39 4.58 -3.34
CA SER A 39 1.97 5.91 -2.87
C SER A 39 0.49 5.93 -2.47
N ALA A 40 -0.38 5.24 -3.20
CA ALA A 40 -1.79 5.14 -2.85
C ALA A 40 -2.00 4.45 -1.49
N VAL A 41 -1.27 3.36 -1.23
CA VAL A 41 -1.31 2.66 0.07
C VAL A 41 -0.78 3.55 1.20
N ALA A 42 0.34 4.25 0.99
CA ALA A 42 0.87 5.16 1.99
C ALA A 42 -0.10 6.32 2.32
N VAL A 43 -0.76 6.88 1.30
CA VAL A 43 -1.80 7.91 1.49
C VAL A 43 -3.01 7.35 2.22
N ALA A 44 -3.45 6.13 1.90
CA ALA A 44 -4.55 5.46 2.60
C ALA A 44 -4.26 5.29 4.09
N MET A 45 -3.07 4.77 4.42
CA MET A 45 -2.62 4.57 5.79
C MET A 45 -2.49 5.91 6.54
N ASN A 46 -1.99 6.96 5.91
CA ASN A 46 -1.85 8.26 6.56
C ASN A 46 -3.21 8.96 6.76
N THR A 47 -4.11 8.83 5.78
CA THR A 47 -5.47 9.42 5.85
C THR A 47 -6.34 8.71 6.89
N HIS A 48 -6.15 7.40 7.06
CA HIS A 48 -6.91 6.56 7.98
C HIS A 48 -6.01 5.95 9.07
N GLY A 49 -5.15 6.77 9.67
CA GLY A 49 -4.23 6.37 10.76
C GLY A 49 -4.90 5.61 11.90
N SER A 50 -6.12 6.00 12.27
CA SER A 50 -6.87 5.38 13.38
C SER A 50 -7.61 4.08 13.02
N ASP A 51 -7.66 3.69 11.73
CA ASP A 51 -8.30 2.44 11.30
C ASP A 51 -7.29 1.30 11.25
N LEU A 52 -7.30 0.48 12.32
CA LEU A 52 -6.39 -0.66 12.49
C LEU A 52 -6.38 -1.62 11.30
N GLU A 53 -7.54 -1.80 10.64
CA GLU A 53 -7.62 -2.70 9.49
C GLU A 53 -6.93 -2.10 8.26
N THR A 54 -7.10 -0.81 8.00
CA THR A 54 -6.36 -0.10 6.95
C THR A 54 -4.86 -0.14 7.20
N GLN A 55 -4.41 -0.02 8.45
CA GLN A 55 -2.99 -0.17 8.80
C GLN A 55 -2.49 -1.59 8.57
N LEU A 56 -3.22 -2.60 9.05
CA LEU A 56 -2.84 -4.01 8.91
C LEU A 56 -2.73 -4.42 7.44
N TRP A 57 -3.75 -4.11 6.64
CA TRP A 57 -3.78 -4.47 5.23
C TRP A 57 -2.85 -3.58 4.39
N GLY A 58 -2.66 -2.32 4.78
CA GLY A 58 -1.67 -1.43 4.17
C GLY A 58 -0.24 -1.95 4.36
N CYS A 59 0.13 -2.32 5.58
CA CYS A 59 1.40 -3.00 5.87
C CYS A 59 1.55 -4.30 5.09
N GLY A 60 0.48 -5.11 5.00
CA GLY A 60 0.47 -6.32 4.19
C GLY A 60 0.70 -6.06 2.69
N ALA A 61 0.09 -5.00 2.15
CA ALA A 61 0.28 -4.59 0.77
C ALA A 61 1.71 -4.08 0.52
N LEU A 62 2.25 -3.21 1.38
CA LEU A 62 3.65 -2.74 1.27
C LEU A 62 4.65 -3.90 1.37
N SER A 63 4.44 -4.82 2.32
CA SER A 63 5.25 -6.04 2.44
C SER A 63 5.18 -6.89 1.17
N GLY A 64 3.98 -7.09 0.62
CA GLY A 64 3.79 -7.80 -0.65
C GLY A 64 4.52 -7.13 -1.82
N ILE A 65 4.56 -5.79 -1.87
CA ILE A 65 5.32 -5.03 -2.87
C ILE A 65 6.83 -5.30 -2.72
N THR A 66 7.34 -5.37 -1.49
CA THR A 66 8.78 -5.52 -1.21
C THR A 66 9.25 -6.97 -1.03
N THR A 67 8.37 -7.97 -1.15
CA THR A 67 8.72 -9.39 -0.90
C THR A 67 9.65 -9.97 -1.96
N GLY A 68 9.67 -9.41 -3.18
CA GLY A 68 10.61 -9.81 -4.23
C GLY A 68 11.93 -9.06 -4.19
N ASP A 69 12.97 -9.60 -4.83
CA ASP A 69 14.30 -8.97 -5.00
C ASP A 69 14.30 -7.75 -5.96
N SER A 70 13.15 -7.12 -6.21
CA SER A 70 13.09 -5.92 -7.04
C SER A 70 13.49 -4.69 -6.21
N SER A 71 14.70 -4.19 -6.47
CA SER A 71 15.20 -2.95 -5.90
C SER A 71 14.28 -1.76 -6.23
N LEU A 72 13.62 -1.79 -7.39
CA LEU A 72 12.63 -0.79 -7.82
C LEU A 72 11.43 -0.72 -6.88
N CYS A 73 10.88 -1.87 -6.48
CA CYS A 73 9.74 -1.94 -5.57
C CYS A 73 10.09 -1.41 -4.18
N THR A 74 11.25 -1.80 -3.67
CA THR A 74 11.76 -1.31 -2.38
C THR A 74 11.97 0.20 -2.40
N GLU A 75 12.63 0.72 -3.44
CA GLU A 75 12.87 2.16 -3.60
C GLU A 75 11.54 2.93 -3.71
N ALA A 76 10.57 2.41 -4.46
CA ALA A 76 9.26 3.03 -4.60
C ALA A 76 8.50 3.10 -3.26
N VAL A 77 8.56 2.06 -2.44
CA VAL A 77 7.95 2.07 -1.10
C VAL A 77 8.64 3.06 -0.17
N VAL A 78 9.96 3.19 -0.25
CA VAL A 78 10.72 4.19 0.51
C VAL A 78 10.34 5.61 0.06
N LEU A 79 10.30 5.87 -1.25
CA LEU A 79 9.92 7.17 -1.82
C LEU A 79 8.46 7.55 -1.53
N ALA A 80 7.57 6.57 -1.46
CA ALA A 80 6.18 6.76 -1.08
C ALA A 80 5.98 7.11 0.41
N GLY A 81 7.05 7.06 1.23
CA GLY A 81 6.94 7.21 2.68
C GLY A 81 6.31 5.99 3.35
N GLY A 82 6.42 4.79 2.77
CA GLY A 82 5.87 3.57 3.35
C GLY A 82 6.46 3.26 4.73
N ALA A 83 7.72 3.59 4.97
CA ALA A 83 8.36 3.44 6.28
C ALA A 83 7.79 4.42 7.33
N SER A 84 7.52 5.67 6.97
CA SER A 84 6.88 6.62 7.88
C SER A 84 5.40 6.30 8.09
N ALA A 85 4.70 5.84 7.05
CA ALA A 85 3.32 5.37 7.16
C ALA A 85 3.18 4.13 8.06
N ALA A 86 4.12 3.17 7.97
CA ALA A 86 4.11 1.96 8.79
C ALA A 86 4.45 2.21 10.28
N VAL A 87 5.27 3.22 10.58
CA VAL A 87 5.70 3.55 11.96
C VAL A 87 4.77 4.57 12.63
N ALA A 88 3.99 5.33 11.86
CA ALA A 88 3.00 6.28 12.38
C ALA A 88 1.67 5.61 12.80
N ALA A 89 1.52 4.31 12.53
CA ALA A 89 0.34 3.48 12.84
C ALA A 89 0.30 3.00 14.29
#